data_AF-A0A946AIH0-F1
#
_entry.id   AF-A0A946AIH0-F1
#
_cell.length_a   1.000
_cell.length_b   1.000
_cell.length_c   1.000
_cell.angle_alpha   90.00
_cell.angle_beta   90.00
_cell.angle_gamma   90.00
#
_symmetry.space_group_name_H-M   'P 1'
#
loop_
_entity.id
_entity.type
_entity.pdbx_description
1 polymer ?
#
loop_
_entity_poly.entity_id
_entity_poly.type
_entity_poly.pdbx_seq_one_letter_code
_entity_poly.pdbx_strand_id
1 'polypeptide(L)'
;MSISAAQLRQSGRYHRARQTGPAVLKPTRVMDIKNALATESQFSPPFRPFGANSSATDCTASVGTQIDLSGLDRIINIDQFGFTVTVQPGVRIGDLAQEPAEYELELSGGHDLMSRTVGGVVAGGCIGLNFGDGGGFFASQVDSLKIITPTGKAIGIRAEQKNLLHAFRLSYGMLGVIYEIKLRVRPMRTFAVSHRKCSFEQFSAVAERLANIDVGLKFFLLPFRDHVYLDIRRGSENLTKNHHIPWKIKDWSESMILPQMAKSISRVVPISGVRYRIIDEVSEMTQGMVNNRLVNSGCNSTAQINHSKDKTNSGGLHYST
;
A
#
# COMPACT_ATOMS: atom_id res chain seq x y z
N MET A 1 3.09 -30.28 -36.44
CA MET A 1 2.95 -28.83 -36.75
C MET A 1 2.51 -28.12 -35.47
N SER A 2 3.32 -27.20 -34.94
CA SER A 2 2.94 -26.40 -33.78
C SER A 2 1.99 -25.29 -34.22
N ILE A 3 0.80 -25.25 -33.61
CA ILE A 3 -0.15 -24.16 -33.84
C ILE A 3 0.23 -23.01 -32.93
N SER A 4 0.50 -21.85 -33.50
CA SER A 4 0.81 -20.63 -32.73
C SER A 4 -0.42 -20.09 -32.01
N ALA A 5 -0.21 -19.36 -30.92
CA ALA A 5 -1.30 -18.69 -30.18
C ALA A 5 -2.12 -17.73 -31.06
N ALA A 6 -1.50 -17.12 -32.08
CA ALA A 6 -2.17 -16.26 -33.05
C ALA A 6 -3.13 -17.05 -33.96
N GLN A 7 -2.70 -18.23 -34.44
CA GLN A 7 -3.52 -19.12 -35.27
C GLN A 7 -4.71 -19.70 -34.50
N LEU A 8 -4.53 -19.99 -33.19
CA LEU A 8 -5.62 -20.39 -32.31
C LEU A 8 -6.69 -19.30 -32.15
N ARG A 9 -6.29 -18.03 -32.00
CA ARG A 9 -7.21 -16.89 -31.89
C ARG A 9 -8.03 -16.64 -33.16
N GLN A 10 -7.44 -16.85 -34.34
CA GLN A 10 -8.12 -16.66 -35.62
C GLN A 10 -9.02 -17.83 -36.04
N SER A 11 -8.82 -19.02 -35.46
CA SER A 11 -9.54 -20.24 -35.85
C SER A 11 -11.04 -20.27 -35.50
N GLY A 12 -11.55 -19.29 -34.76
CA GLY A 12 -12.92 -19.31 -34.21
C GLY A 12 -13.16 -20.39 -33.15
N ARG A 13 -12.20 -21.31 -32.92
CA ARG A 13 -12.29 -22.36 -31.88
C ARG A 13 -12.02 -21.84 -30.47
N TYR A 14 -11.40 -20.66 -30.34
CA TYR A 14 -11.28 -19.94 -29.09
C TYR A 14 -12.37 -18.88 -28.97
N HIS A 15 -13.54 -19.30 -28.49
CA HIS A 15 -14.53 -18.39 -27.95
C HIS A 15 -14.24 -18.20 -26.46
N ARG A 16 -13.68 -17.04 -26.06
CA ARG A 16 -13.90 -16.60 -24.67
C ARG A 16 -15.39 -16.29 -24.61
N ALA A 17 -16.17 -17.17 -23.96
CA ALA A 17 -17.55 -16.85 -23.65
C ALA A 17 -17.56 -15.43 -23.08
N ARG A 18 -18.35 -14.53 -23.67
CA ARG A 18 -18.58 -13.21 -23.11
C ARG A 18 -19.30 -13.46 -21.78
N GLN A 19 -18.51 -13.67 -20.74
CA GLN A 19 -18.97 -13.65 -19.37
C GLN A 19 -19.64 -12.29 -19.25
N THR A 20 -20.95 -12.26 -19.04
CA THR A 20 -21.59 -11.08 -18.48
C THR A 20 -20.75 -10.68 -17.28
N GLY A 21 -20.13 -9.50 -17.33
CA GLY A 21 -19.25 -9.06 -16.25
C GLY A 21 -19.99 -9.13 -14.91
N PRO A 22 -19.29 -9.36 -13.80
CA PRO A 22 -19.94 -9.46 -12.50
C PRO A 22 -20.78 -8.22 -12.23
N ALA A 23 -21.92 -8.41 -11.57
CA ALA A 23 -22.68 -7.29 -11.05
C ALA A 23 -21.81 -6.55 -10.02
N VAL A 24 -21.80 -5.22 -10.04
CA VAL A 24 -21.03 -4.42 -9.09
C VAL A 24 -22.00 -3.67 -8.17
N LEU A 25 -21.91 -3.96 -6.88
CA LEU A 25 -22.62 -3.25 -5.82
C LEU A 25 -21.65 -2.28 -5.15
N LYS A 26 -22.04 -1.01 -5.00
CA LYS A 26 -21.26 0.01 -4.30
C LYS A 26 -22.04 0.56 -3.10
N PRO A 27 -22.00 -0.11 -1.93
CA PRO A 27 -22.76 0.31 -0.77
C PRO A 27 -22.16 1.58 -0.15
N THR A 28 -23.03 2.45 0.39
CA THR A 28 -22.63 3.59 1.23
C THR A 28 -23.09 3.43 2.68
N ARG A 29 -23.91 2.41 2.95
CA ARG A 29 -24.37 2.01 4.28
C ARG A 29 -24.30 0.50 4.45
N VAL A 30 -24.17 0.07 5.71
CA VAL A 30 -24.12 -1.37 6.07
C VAL A 30 -25.41 -2.09 5.65
N MET A 31 -26.56 -1.42 5.69
CA MET A 31 -27.84 -2.01 5.26
C MET A 31 -27.85 -2.37 3.78
N ASP A 32 -27.15 -1.62 2.93
CA ASP A 32 -27.10 -1.92 1.49
C ASP A 32 -26.40 -3.27 1.24
N ILE A 33 -25.38 -3.60 2.05
CA ILE A 33 -24.71 -4.92 2.04
C ILE A 33 -25.70 -6.02 2.47
N LYS A 34 -26.43 -5.81 3.58
CA LYS A 34 -27.39 -6.81 4.08
C LYS A 34 -28.50 -7.08 3.08
N ASN A 35 -29.05 -6.03 2.46
CA ASN A 35 -30.08 -6.15 1.44
C ASN A 35 -29.58 -6.91 0.21
N ALA A 36 -28.33 -6.68 -0.20
CA ALA A 36 -27.75 -7.38 -1.34
C ALA A 36 -27.52 -8.88 -1.09
N LEU A 37 -27.29 -9.27 0.17
CA LEU A 37 -27.10 -10.67 0.58
C LEU A 37 -28.43 -11.39 0.89
N ALA A 38 -29.57 -10.69 0.86
CA ALA A 38 -30.88 -11.30 1.09
C ALA A 38 -31.26 -12.24 -0.06
N THR A 39 -32.04 -13.30 0.24
CA THR A 39 -32.44 -14.31 -0.75
C THR A 39 -33.23 -13.75 -1.93
N GLU A 40 -33.99 -12.68 -1.70
CA GLU A 40 -34.81 -12.01 -2.73
C GLU A 40 -34.05 -10.91 -3.51
N SER A 41 -32.75 -10.76 -3.24
CA SER A 41 -31.90 -9.77 -3.91
C SER A 41 -31.69 -10.08 -5.38
N GLN A 42 -31.61 -9.02 -6.20
CA GLN A 42 -31.17 -9.13 -7.61
C GLN A 42 -29.69 -9.54 -7.75
N PHE A 43 -28.91 -9.47 -6.67
CA PHE A 43 -27.49 -9.81 -6.68
C PHE A 43 -27.30 -11.29 -6.35
N SER A 44 -26.45 -11.97 -7.12
CA SER A 44 -26.21 -13.40 -6.98
C SER A 44 -24.81 -13.71 -6.44
N PRO A 45 -24.64 -14.80 -5.67
CA PRO A 45 -23.32 -15.29 -5.27
C PRO A 45 -22.54 -15.83 -6.48
N PRO A 46 -21.20 -15.97 -6.37
CA PRO A 46 -20.38 -15.62 -5.22
C PRO A 46 -20.23 -14.11 -5.04
N PHE A 47 -20.30 -13.65 -3.78
CA PHE A 47 -20.07 -12.27 -3.39
C PHE A 47 -18.58 -12.05 -3.09
N ARG A 48 -17.96 -11.06 -3.73
CA ARG A 48 -16.53 -10.74 -3.57
C ARG A 48 -16.37 -9.28 -3.13
N PRO A 49 -16.12 -9.00 -1.84
CA PRO A 49 -15.81 -7.66 -1.41
C PRO A 49 -14.44 -7.22 -1.91
N PHE A 50 -14.34 -5.98 -2.36
CA PHE A 50 -13.08 -5.35 -2.74
C PHE A 50 -13.07 -3.86 -2.39
N GLY A 51 -11.91 -3.24 -2.48
CA GLY A 51 -11.75 -1.80 -2.28
C GLY A 51 -10.93 -1.17 -3.40
N ALA A 52 -9.65 -0.87 -3.14
CA ALA A 52 -8.78 -0.23 -4.13
C ALA A 52 -8.49 -1.05 -5.40
N ASN A 53 -8.88 -2.33 -5.41
CA ASN A 53 -8.58 -3.30 -6.47
C ASN A 53 -7.09 -3.34 -6.88
N SER A 54 -6.20 -3.22 -5.89
CA SER A 54 -4.74 -3.16 -6.08
C SER A 54 -4.03 -4.46 -5.73
N SER A 55 -4.77 -5.56 -5.56
CA SER A 55 -4.19 -6.88 -5.28
C SER A 55 -3.67 -7.48 -6.57
N ALA A 56 -2.55 -8.21 -6.49
CA ALA A 56 -2.08 -9.04 -7.60
C ALA A 56 -2.78 -10.41 -7.64
N THR A 57 -3.46 -10.79 -6.55
CA THR A 57 -4.20 -12.06 -6.47
C THR A 57 -5.59 -11.90 -7.10
N ASP A 58 -6.09 -12.99 -7.68
CA ASP A 58 -7.39 -13.05 -8.34
C ASP A 58 -8.57 -13.14 -7.35
N CYS A 59 -8.43 -12.58 -6.14
CA CYS A 59 -9.40 -12.71 -5.07
C CYS A 59 -10.70 -11.92 -5.32
N THR A 60 -10.66 -10.94 -6.23
CA THR A 60 -11.79 -10.09 -6.58
C THR A 60 -12.50 -10.54 -7.85
N ALA A 61 -11.87 -11.33 -8.73
CA ALA A 61 -12.54 -11.83 -9.93
C ALA A 61 -13.72 -12.73 -9.55
N SER A 62 -14.85 -12.47 -10.20
CA SER A 62 -16.10 -13.13 -9.91
C SER A 62 -16.97 -13.24 -11.15
N VAL A 63 -17.75 -14.31 -11.20
CA VAL A 63 -18.89 -14.47 -12.12
C VAL A 63 -20.21 -14.03 -11.47
N GLY A 64 -20.20 -13.78 -10.15
CA GLY A 64 -21.36 -13.35 -9.38
C GLY A 64 -21.34 -11.84 -9.14
N THR A 65 -21.31 -11.45 -7.87
CA THR A 65 -21.37 -10.03 -7.47
C THR A 65 -20.07 -9.58 -6.84
N GLN A 66 -19.52 -8.46 -7.30
CA GLN A 66 -18.44 -7.74 -6.64
C GLN A 66 -19.03 -6.63 -5.76
N ILE A 67 -18.54 -6.51 -4.53
CA ILE A 67 -18.98 -5.47 -3.57
C ILE A 67 -17.84 -4.45 -3.41
N ASP A 68 -17.97 -3.30 -4.06
CA ASP A 68 -17.04 -2.18 -3.97
C ASP A 68 -17.25 -1.42 -2.66
N LEU A 69 -16.46 -1.73 -1.65
CA LEU A 69 -16.52 -1.09 -0.33
C LEU A 69 -15.90 0.32 -0.30
N SER A 70 -15.44 0.86 -1.43
CA SER A 70 -14.86 2.21 -1.47
C SER A 70 -15.85 3.33 -1.10
N GLY A 71 -17.16 3.07 -1.13
CA GLY A 71 -18.18 4.01 -0.66
C GLY A 71 -18.38 4.04 0.87
N LEU A 72 -17.73 3.14 1.61
CA LEU A 72 -17.70 3.12 3.07
C LEU A 72 -16.34 3.67 3.54
N ASP A 73 -16.14 4.97 3.44
CA ASP A 73 -14.83 5.64 3.55
C ASP A 73 -14.72 6.64 4.71
N ARG A 74 -15.54 6.48 5.76
CA ARG A 74 -15.51 7.38 6.92
C ARG A 74 -14.54 6.91 7.99
N ILE A 75 -13.79 7.85 8.56
CA ILE A 75 -13.17 7.71 9.88
C ILE A 75 -14.24 8.02 10.92
N ILE A 76 -14.57 7.04 11.76
CA ILE A 76 -15.72 7.10 12.68
C ILE A 76 -15.32 7.72 14.02
N ASN A 77 -14.14 7.37 14.53
CA ASN A 77 -13.67 7.84 15.83
C ASN A 77 -12.14 7.78 15.94
N ILE A 78 -11.53 8.78 16.57
CA ILE A 78 -10.12 8.77 16.97
C ILE A 78 -10.09 8.94 18.50
N ASP A 79 -9.60 7.91 19.19
CA ASP A 79 -9.46 7.89 20.65
C ASP A 79 -7.99 8.11 21.02
N GLN A 80 -7.69 9.32 21.46
CA GLN A 80 -6.34 9.76 21.83
C GLN A 80 -5.83 9.13 23.12
N PHE A 81 -6.73 8.81 24.05
CA PHE A 81 -6.38 8.23 25.34
C PHE A 81 -6.26 6.72 25.25
N GLY A 82 -7.12 6.08 24.47
CA GLY A 82 -7.08 4.65 24.20
C GLY A 82 -6.12 4.25 23.08
N PHE A 83 -5.51 5.20 22.37
CA PHE A 83 -4.66 4.97 21.20
C PHE A 83 -5.32 4.07 20.15
N THR A 84 -6.58 4.37 19.80
CA THR A 84 -7.30 3.63 18.75
C THR A 84 -7.98 4.54 17.74
N VAL A 85 -8.14 4.04 16.52
CA VAL A 85 -8.94 4.68 15.47
C VAL A 85 -9.96 3.67 14.91
N THR A 86 -11.21 4.08 14.82
CA THR A 86 -12.29 3.29 14.23
C THR A 86 -12.61 3.84 12.85
N VAL A 87 -12.60 2.99 11.84
CA VAL A 87 -12.80 3.37 10.44
C VAL A 87 -13.70 2.40 9.69
N GLN A 88 -14.27 2.88 8.60
CA GLN A 88 -14.90 2.05 7.58
C GLN A 88 -13.84 1.45 6.63
N PRO A 89 -14.13 0.31 5.97
CA PRO A 89 -13.15 -0.45 5.19
C PRO A 89 -12.63 0.26 3.93
N GLY A 90 -13.39 1.22 3.40
CA GLY A 90 -13.08 1.98 2.19
C GLY A 90 -12.14 3.16 2.40
N VAL A 91 -11.87 3.56 3.65
CA VAL A 91 -10.90 4.61 3.99
C VAL A 91 -9.56 4.29 3.33
N ARG A 92 -8.88 5.29 2.75
CA ARG A 92 -7.54 5.10 2.18
C ARG A 92 -6.49 5.18 3.27
N ILE A 93 -5.40 4.43 3.11
CA ILE A 93 -4.27 4.49 4.06
C ILE A 93 -3.71 5.91 4.17
N GLY A 94 -3.66 6.66 3.07
CA GLY A 94 -3.21 8.06 3.09
C GLY A 94 -4.05 8.95 4.02
N ASP A 95 -5.38 8.84 3.93
CA ASP A 95 -6.30 9.62 4.75
C ASP A 95 -6.21 9.17 6.22
N LEU A 96 -6.13 7.86 6.43
CA LEU A 96 -5.92 7.27 7.76
C LEU A 96 -4.56 7.64 8.39
N ALA A 97 -3.54 7.91 7.60
CA ALA A 97 -2.25 8.37 8.12
C ALA A 97 -2.27 9.87 8.46
N GLN A 98 -3.11 10.66 7.77
CA GLN A 98 -3.19 12.11 7.94
C GLN A 98 -4.06 12.50 9.14
N GLU A 99 -5.22 11.88 9.31
CA GLU A 99 -6.22 12.34 10.28
C GLU A 99 -5.80 12.11 11.75
N PRO A 100 -5.28 10.93 12.16
CA PRO A 100 -4.70 10.75 13.49
C PRO A 100 -3.45 11.61 13.74
N ALA A 101 -2.78 12.07 12.68
CA ALA A 101 -1.57 12.88 12.81
C ALA A 101 -1.86 14.25 13.44
N GLU A 102 -3.07 14.78 13.27
CA GLU A 102 -3.50 16.03 13.93
C GLU A 102 -3.54 15.92 15.47
N TYR A 103 -3.58 14.68 15.98
CA TYR A 103 -3.58 14.36 17.40
C TYR A 103 -2.24 13.77 17.89
N GLU A 104 -1.16 14.00 17.15
CA GLU A 104 0.17 13.43 17.43
C GLU A 104 0.21 11.88 17.44
N LEU A 105 -0.72 11.23 16.74
CA LEU A 105 -0.78 9.78 16.58
C LEU A 105 -0.29 9.35 15.19
N GLU A 106 0.23 8.13 15.12
CA GLU A 106 0.65 7.48 13.87
C GLU A 106 0.18 6.03 13.78
N LEU A 107 0.03 5.55 12.55
CA LEU A 107 -0.04 4.12 12.26
C LEU A 107 1.30 3.45 12.62
N SER A 108 1.23 2.21 13.09
CA SER A 108 2.46 1.45 13.30
C SER A 108 2.99 0.97 11.95
N GLY A 109 4.22 1.39 11.63
CA GLY A 109 4.95 0.95 10.46
C GLY A 109 4.85 1.86 9.23
N GLY A 110 5.87 1.74 8.39
CA GLY A 110 5.96 2.43 7.12
C GLY A 110 5.18 1.69 6.05
N HIS A 111 3.99 2.19 5.72
CA HIS A 111 3.22 1.78 4.55
C HIS A 111 3.54 2.72 3.38
N ASP A 112 3.61 2.20 2.15
CA ASP A 112 3.99 3.01 0.98
C ASP A 112 2.85 3.20 -0.04
N LEU A 113 1.85 2.30 -0.02
CA LEU A 113 0.76 2.30 -0.99
C LEU A 113 -0.47 3.01 -0.43
N MET A 114 -0.39 4.35 -0.40
CA MET A 114 -1.40 5.24 0.19
C MET A 114 -2.78 5.15 -0.46
N SER A 115 -2.89 4.65 -1.69
CA SER A 115 -4.15 4.46 -2.40
C SER A 115 -4.90 3.19 -1.99
N ARG A 116 -4.29 2.29 -1.22
CA ARG A 116 -4.98 1.08 -0.75
C ARG A 116 -6.05 1.44 0.28
N THR A 117 -7.13 0.67 0.29
CA THR A 117 -8.18 0.80 1.31
C THR A 117 -7.81 -0.01 2.55
N VAL A 118 -8.23 0.46 3.73
CA VAL A 118 -7.94 -0.19 5.03
C VAL A 118 -8.46 -1.63 5.05
N GLY A 119 -9.70 -1.85 4.61
CA GLY A 119 -10.27 -3.20 4.52
C GLY A 119 -9.47 -4.12 3.61
N GLY A 120 -8.93 -3.58 2.50
CA GLY A 120 -8.09 -4.33 1.58
C GLY A 120 -6.77 -4.78 2.21
N VAL A 121 -6.10 -3.93 2.98
CA VAL A 121 -4.82 -4.30 3.64
C VAL A 121 -5.00 -5.15 4.89
N VAL A 122 -6.14 -5.04 5.58
CA VAL A 122 -6.51 -5.93 6.68
C VAL A 122 -6.85 -7.34 6.16
N ALA A 123 -7.59 -7.45 5.07
CA ALA A 123 -8.03 -8.72 4.51
C ALA A 123 -7.02 -9.36 3.54
N GLY A 124 -6.24 -8.59 2.79
CA GLY A 124 -5.32 -9.08 1.76
C GLY A 124 -3.85 -9.09 2.16
N GLY A 125 -3.53 -8.60 3.36
CA GLY A 125 -2.16 -8.52 3.86
C GLY A 125 -1.38 -7.36 3.27
N CYS A 126 -0.78 -6.59 4.16
CA CYS A 126 0.19 -5.57 3.80
C CYS A 126 1.24 -5.57 4.89
N ILE A 127 2.50 -5.77 4.53
CA ILE A 127 3.62 -5.57 5.44
C ILE A 127 4.29 -4.25 5.06
N GLY A 128 4.64 -3.47 6.07
CA GLY A 128 5.38 -2.24 5.92
C GLY A 128 6.79 -2.40 6.48
N LEU A 129 7.64 -1.42 6.19
CA LEU A 129 8.93 -1.29 6.85
C LEU A 129 8.67 -1.01 8.34
N ASN A 130 9.27 -1.80 9.22
CA ASN A 130 9.06 -1.71 10.66
C ASN A 130 10.38 -1.83 11.41
N PHE A 131 10.43 -1.26 12.61
CA PHE A 131 11.50 -1.40 13.59
C PHE A 131 10.88 -1.40 14.99
N GLY A 132 11.59 -1.96 15.96
CA GLY A 132 11.17 -2.17 17.33
C GLY A 132 9.92 -3.04 17.45
N ASP A 133 9.04 -2.63 18.34
CA ASP A 133 7.74 -3.25 18.65
C ASP A 133 6.69 -3.14 17.53
N GLY A 134 6.98 -2.44 16.43
CA GLY A 134 6.06 -2.21 15.31
C GLY A 134 5.92 -3.40 14.35
N GLY A 135 6.65 -4.50 14.55
CA GLY A 135 6.74 -5.62 13.62
C GLY A 135 5.39 -6.30 13.30
N GLY A 136 5.06 -6.40 12.01
CA GLY A 136 4.00 -7.28 11.52
C GLY A 136 3.26 -6.79 10.27
N PHE A 137 2.26 -7.56 9.86
CA PHE A 137 1.27 -7.12 8.88
C PHE A 137 0.42 -5.98 9.45
N PHE A 138 -0.08 -5.09 8.60
CA PHE A 138 -1.07 -4.06 8.95
C PHE A 138 -2.22 -4.64 9.79
N ALA A 139 -2.66 -5.84 9.43
CA ALA A 139 -3.72 -6.57 10.12
C ALA A 139 -3.43 -6.85 11.61
N SER A 140 -2.16 -6.87 12.05
CA SER A 140 -1.80 -7.07 13.48
C SER A 140 -2.27 -5.91 14.37
N GLN A 141 -2.48 -4.73 13.79
CA GLN A 141 -2.94 -3.53 14.48
C GLN A 141 -4.45 -3.57 14.79
N VAL A 142 -5.21 -4.46 14.15
CA VAL A 142 -6.67 -4.55 14.32
C VAL A 142 -7.04 -4.93 15.75
N ASP A 143 -7.69 -4.05 16.48
CA ASP A 143 -8.24 -4.32 17.81
C ASP A 143 -9.58 -5.06 17.74
N SER A 144 -10.46 -4.63 16.83
CA SER A 144 -11.75 -5.27 16.61
C SER A 144 -12.26 -5.07 15.19
N LEU A 145 -13.17 -5.96 14.78
CA LEU A 145 -13.84 -5.92 13.48
C LEU A 145 -15.35 -6.02 13.69
N LYS A 146 -16.12 -5.37 12.82
CA LYS A 146 -17.51 -5.74 12.60
C LYS A 146 -17.69 -6.21 11.17
N ILE A 147 -18.35 -7.35 11.01
CA ILE A 147 -18.49 -8.04 9.72
C ILE A 147 -19.95 -8.44 9.47
N ILE A 148 -20.33 -8.54 8.20
CA ILE A 148 -21.55 -9.20 7.75
C ILE A 148 -21.16 -10.60 7.24
N THR A 149 -21.74 -11.64 7.84
CA THR A 149 -21.51 -13.03 7.41
C THR A 149 -22.15 -13.29 6.05
N PRO A 150 -21.79 -14.39 5.35
CA PRO A 150 -22.46 -14.78 4.12
C PRO A 150 -23.98 -14.97 4.25
N THR A 151 -24.47 -15.26 5.47
CA THR A 151 -25.90 -15.36 5.80
C THR A 151 -26.57 -14.01 6.08
N GLY A 152 -25.87 -12.89 5.92
CA GLY A 152 -26.40 -11.53 6.16
C GLY A 152 -26.42 -11.10 7.63
N LYS A 153 -25.89 -11.92 8.56
CA LYS A 153 -25.85 -11.60 10.00
C LYS A 153 -24.69 -10.65 10.31
N ALA A 154 -24.96 -9.60 11.07
CA ALA A 154 -23.91 -8.74 11.61
C ALA A 154 -23.30 -9.37 12.87
N ILE A 155 -21.98 -9.49 12.92
CA ILE A 155 -21.25 -9.93 14.12
C ILE A 155 -20.11 -8.96 14.41
N GLY A 156 -19.81 -8.79 15.70
CA GLY A 156 -18.62 -8.09 16.19
C GLY A 156 -17.58 -9.09 16.66
N ILE A 157 -16.32 -8.83 16.35
CA ILE A 157 -15.16 -9.64 16.72
C ILE A 157 -14.21 -8.73 17.48
N ARG A 158 -13.88 -9.09 18.73
CA ARG A 158 -12.99 -8.30 19.59
C ARG A 158 -11.62 -8.96 19.76
N ALA A 159 -10.66 -8.22 20.29
CA ALA A 159 -9.28 -8.66 20.53
C ALA A 159 -9.19 -9.92 21.40
N GLU A 160 -10.12 -10.11 22.34
CA GLU A 160 -10.17 -11.27 23.23
C GLU A 160 -10.48 -12.56 22.45
N GLN A 161 -11.18 -12.46 21.32
CA GLN A 161 -11.54 -13.57 20.45
C GLN A 161 -10.42 -13.88 19.44
N LYS A 162 -9.19 -14.09 19.93
CA LYS A 162 -7.96 -14.18 19.14
C LYS A 162 -8.08 -15.08 17.91
N ASN A 163 -8.61 -16.30 18.06
CA ASN A 163 -8.75 -17.26 16.95
C ASN A 163 -9.66 -16.73 15.83
N LEU A 164 -10.80 -16.13 16.20
CA LEU A 164 -11.75 -15.58 15.24
C LEU A 164 -11.18 -14.33 14.57
N LEU A 165 -10.52 -13.47 15.33
CA LEU A 165 -9.86 -12.28 14.79
C LEU A 165 -8.74 -12.66 13.81
N HIS A 166 -7.93 -13.67 14.14
CA HIS A 166 -6.88 -14.19 13.26
C HIS A 166 -7.45 -14.79 11.98
N ALA A 167 -8.60 -15.45 12.02
CA ALA A 167 -9.24 -16.00 10.82
C ALA A 167 -9.72 -14.89 9.85
N PHE A 168 -10.22 -13.77 10.38
CA PHE A 168 -10.70 -12.65 9.56
C PHE A 168 -9.59 -11.74 9.05
N ARG A 169 -8.50 -11.57 9.81
CA ARG A 169 -7.26 -10.98 9.32
C ARG A 169 -6.71 -11.86 8.21
N LEU A 170 -6.30 -11.26 7.08
CA LEU A 170 -5.78 -12.02 5.94
C LEU A 170 -6.79 -13.03 5.32
N SER A 171 -8.09 -12.82 5.50
CA SER A 171 -9.15 -13.70 4.98
C SER A 171 -9.43 -13.57 3.48
N TYR A 172 -8.79 -12.60 2.80
CA TYR A 172 -9.06 -12.21 1.42
C TYR A 172 -10.54 -11.95 1.12
N GLY A 173 -11.32 -11.57 2.14
CA GLY A 173 -12.75 -11.28 2.02
C GLY A 173 -13.64 -12.52 1.88
N MET A 174 -13.11 -13.74 2.09
CA MET A 174 -13.85 -14.99 1.87
C MET A 174 -14.81 -15.35 3.02
N LEU A 175 -14.56 -14.85 4.23
CA LEU A 175 -15.34 -15.20 5.43
C LEU A 175 -16.51 -14.25 5.70
N GLY A 176 -16.62 -13.17 4.93
CA GLY A 176 -17.66 -12.15 5.09
C GLY A 176 -17.18 -10.76 4.68
N VAL A 177 -18.08 -9.80 4.78
CA VAL A 177 -17.84 -8.40 4.42
C VAL A 177 -17.51 -7.60 5.67
N ILE A 178 -16.27 -7.14 5.80
CA ILE A 178 -15.86 -6.23 6.88
C ILE A 178 -16.47 -4.86 6.62
N TYR A 179 -17.16 -4.27 7.59
CA TYR A 179 -17.79 -2.95 7.45
C TYR A 179 -17.31 -1.91 8.49
N GLU A 180 -16.64 -2.34 9.56
CA GLU A 180 -16.01 -1.46 10.54
C GLU A 180 -14.75 -2.12 11.08
N ILE A 181 -13.69 -1.33 11.24
CA ILE A 181 -12.36 -1.78 11.67
C ILE A 181 -11.89 -0.83 12.76
N LYS A 182 -11.56 -1.36 13.92
CA LYS A 182 -10.85 -0.62 14.96
C LYS A 182 -9.39 -1.00 14.92
N LEU A 183 -8.50 -0.02 14.79
CA LEU A 183 -7.05 -0.19 14.73
C LEU A 183 -6.42 0.44 15.97
N ARG A 184 -5.37 -0.19 16.49
CA ARG A 184 -4.44 0.44 17.43
C ARG A 184 -3.53 1.37 16.68
N VAL A 185 -3.36 2.58 17.20
CA VAL A 185 -2.36 3.56 16.76
C VAL A 185 -1.36 3.77 17.90
N ARG A 186 -0.37 4.62 17.71
CA ARG A 186 0.61 4.95 18.75
C ARG A 186 0.99 6.43 18.68
N PRO A 187 1.55 7.01 19.75
CA PRO A 187 2.19 8.32 19.66
C PRO A 187 3.22 8.35 18.54
N MET A 188 3.33 9.47 17.83
CA MET A 188 4.33 9.65 16.77
C MET A 188 5.74 9.36 17.25
N ARG A 189 6.48 8.59 16.46
CA ARG A 189 7.89 8.28 16.73
C ARG A 189 8.76 8.78 15.60
N THR A 190 9.86 9.41 15.96
CA THR A 190 10.89 9.83 15.00
C THR A 190 11.85 8.68 14.71
N PHE A 191 12.32 8.63 13.46
CA PHE A 191 13.37 7.74 13.01
C PHE A 191 14.40 8.50 12.18
N ALA A 192 15.64 8.05 12.22
CA ALA A 192 16.66 8.42 11.26
C ALA A 192 16.50 7.59 9.99
N VAL A 193 16.74 8.19 8.82
CA VAL A 193 16.75 7.49 7.52
C VAL A 193 18.16 7.50 6.95
N SER A 194 18.60 6.37 6.41
CA SER A 194 19.85 6.25 5.68
C SER A 194 19.62 5.52 4.37
N HIS A 195 19.91 6.21 3.27
CA HIS A 195 19.93 5.62 1.94
C HIS A 195 21.34 5.19 1.58
N ARG A 196 21.52 3.92 1.18
CA ARG A 196 22.81 3.36 0.78
C ARG A 196 22.69 2.67 -0.56
N LYS A 197 23.81 2.61 -1.28
CA LYS A 197 23.99 1.85 -2.52
C LYS A 197 25.19 0.94 -2.31
N CYS A 198 25.07 -0.35 -2.61
CA CYS A 198 26.16 -1.32 -2.53
C CYS A 198 26.04 -2.36 -3.65
N SER A 199 27.10 -3.16 -3.86
CA SER A 199 27.06 -4.32 -4.76
C SER A 199 26.32 -5.51 -4.13
N PHE A 200 26.00 -6.54 -4.92
CA PHE A 200 25.41 -7.78 -4.40
C PHE A 200 26.34 -8.50 -3.42
N GLU A 201 27.65 -8.50 -3.69
CA GLU A 201 28.66 -9.08 -2.80
C GLU A 201 28.65 -8.40 -1.43
N GLN A 202 28.70 -7.05 -1.43
CA GLN A 202 28.66 -6.25 -0.21
C GLN A 202 27.36 -6.45 0.56
N PHE A 203 26.22 -6.48 -0.12
CA PHE A 203 24.92 -6.73 0.52
C PHE A 203 24.88 -8.12 1.14
N SER A 204 25.33 -9.15 0.42
CA SER A 204 25.34 -10.53 0.92
C SER A 204 26.21 -10.68 2.17
N ALA A 205 27.34 -9.98 2.24
CA ALA A 205 28.23 -9.98 3.41
C ALA A 205 27.58 -9.37 4.68
N VAL A 206 26.54 -8.54 4.54
CA VAL A 206 25.89 -7.85 5.68
C VAL A 206 24.43 -8.23 5.88
N ALA A 207 23.82 -8.98 4.96
CA ALA A 207 22.37 -9.26 4.96
C ALA A 207 21.91 -9.94 6.25
N GLU A 208 22.65 -10.95 6.73
CA GLU A 208 22.33 -11.64 7.99
C GLU A 208 22.42 -10.71 9.19
N ARG A 209 23.44 -9.85 9.24
CA ARG A 209 23.55 -8.83 10.29
C ARG A 209 22.37 -7.87 10.24
N LEU A 210 22.02 -7.37 9.04
CA LEU A 210 20.90 -6.44 8.85
C LEU A 210 19.54 -7.06 9.25
N ALA A 211 19.37 -8.36 9.06
CA ALA A 211 18.15 -9.08 9.44
C ALA A 211 18.01 -9.28 10.97
N ASN A 212 19.13 -9.25 11.71
CA ASN A 212 19.17 -9.53 13.15
C ASN A 212 19.33 -8.28 14.04
N ILE A 213 19.56 -7.11 13.44
CA ILE A 213 19.58 -5.83 14.17
C ILE A 213 18.22 -5.17 14.11
N ASP A 214 17.91 -4.36 15.13
CA ASP A 214 16.66 -3.59 15.17
C ASP A 214 16.72 -2.39 14.22
N VAL A 215 16.47 -2.65 12.94
CA VAL A 215 16.37 -1.63 11.90
C VAL A 215 15.21 -1.96 10.97
N GLY A 216 14.57 -0.91 10.49
CA GLY A 216 13.65 -1.04 9.38
C GLY A 216 14.44 -1.08 8.08
N LEU A 217 14.36 -2.20 7.36
CA LEU A 217 15.09 -2.39 6.12
C LEU A 217 14.11 -2.54 4.96
N LYS A 218 14.33 -1.74 3.91
CA LYS A 218 13.76 -1.95 2.58
C LYS A 218 14.87 -1.87 1.56
N PHE A 219 14.83 -2.73 0.56
CA PHE A 219 15.87 -2.74 -0.47
C PHE A 219 15.31 -3.05 -1.85
N PHE A 220 16.04 -2.60 -2.87
CA PHE A 220 15.75 -2.87 -4.28
C PHE A 220 16.99 -3.44 -4.94
N LEU A 221 16.83 -4.59 -5.60
CA LEU A 221 17.88 -5.28 -6.32
C LEU A 221 17.80 -4.95 -7.81
N LEU A 222 18.89 -4.46 -8.39
CA LEU A 222 19.02 -4.21 -9.83
C LEU A 222 20.06 -5.21 -10.40
N PRO A 223 19.63 -6.43 -10.77
CA PRO A 223 20.55 -7.53 -11.10
C PRO A 223 21.52 -7.18 -12.24
N PHE A 224 21.05 -6.51 -13.29
CA PHE A 224 21.86 -6.17 -14.46
C PHE A 224 22.85 -5.03 -14.24
N ARG A 225 22.79 -4.35 -13.09
CA ARG A 225 23.69 -3.25 -12.74
C ARG A 225 24.65 -3.60 -11.60
N ASP A 226 24.52 -4.78 -10.96
CA ASP A 226 25.20 -5.09 -9.70
C ASP A 226 24.96 -3.99 -8.63
N HIS A 227 23.70 -3.58 -8.46
CA HIS A 227 23.33 -2.53 -7.53
C HIS A 227 22.21 -2.99 -6.59
N VAL A 228 22.41 -2.71 -5.31
CA VAL A 228 21.40 -2.82 -4.26
C VAL A 228 21.21 -1.45 -3.65
N TYR A 229 19.99 -0.92 -3.71
CA TYR A 229 19.61 0.28 -2.97
C TYR A 229 18.98 -0.13 -1.65
N LEU A 230 19.44 0.46 -0.55
CA LEU A 230 18.96 0.22 0.80
C LEU A 230 18.31 1.50 1.34
N ASP A 231 17.11 1.39 1.91
CA ASP A 231 16.48 2.34 2.82
C ASP A 231 16.52 1.71 4.21
N ILE A 232 17.33 2.28 5.10
CA ILE A 232 17.53 1.83 6.47
C ILE A 232 16.96 2.87 7.41
N ARG A 233 16.03 2.46 8.26
CA ARG A 233 15.42 3.33 9.28
C ARG A 233 15.73 2.84 10.68
N ARG A 234 16.04 3.78 11.57
CA ARG A 234 16.38 3.49 12.97
C ARG A 234 15.58 4.40 13.89
N GLY A 235 14.99 3.83 14.94
CA GLY A 235 14.34 4.62 15.97
C GLY A 235 15.32 5.64 16.56
N SER A 236 14.85 6.87 16.77
CA SER A 236 15.66 7.91 17.39
C SER A 236 14.78 8.84 18.21
N GLU A 237 15.05 8.93 19.50
CA GLU A 237 14.28 9.73 20.46
C GLU A 237 14.72 11.21 20.48
N ASN A 238 15.89 11.53 19.92
CA ASN A 238 16.55 12.84 20.03
C ASN A 238 16.51 13.69 18.74
N LEU A 239 15.73 13.30 17.73
CA LEU A 239 15.61 14.08 16.50
C LEU A 239 14.49 15.11 16.65
N THR A 240 14.80 16.37 16.37
CA THR A 240 13.77 17.41 16.24
C THR A 240 12.74 16.97 15.20
N LYS A 241 11.44 17.17 15.48
CA LYS A 241 10.31 17.02 14.53
C LYS A 241 10.51 18.05 13.41
N ASN A 242 11.50 17.87 12.53
CA ASN A 242 11.84 18.87 11.54
C ASN A 242 10.98 18.68 10.30
N HIS A 243 10.17 19.70 10.04
CA HIS A 243 9.00 19.67 9.19
C HIS A 243 9.35 19.79 7.70
N HIS A 244 8.57 19.07 6.87
CA HIS A 244 8.15 19.25 5.47
C HIS A 244 9.06 19.87 4.39
N ILE A 245 9.96 20.80 4.70
CA ILE A 245 10.74 21.58 3.73
C ILE A 245 11.76 20.72 2.98
N PRO A 246 12.59 19.87 3.63
CA PRO A 246 13.58 19.07 2.90
C PRO A 246 12.93 18.02 2.00
N TRP A 247 11.83 17.41 2.45
CA TRP A 247 11.02 16.48 1.66
C TRP A 247 10.34 17.16 0.47
N LYS A 248 9.76 18.35 0.64
CA LYS A 248 9.18 19.11 -0.49
C LYS A 248 10.23 19.48 -1.55
N ILE A 249 11.46 19.81 -1.13
CA ILE A 249 12.56 20.10 -2.05
C ILE A 249 12.94 18.83 -2.83
N LYS A 250 13.01 17.68 -2.15
CA LYS A 250 13.20 16.37 -2.80
C LYS A 250 12.11 16.09 -3.83
N ASP A 251 10.85 16.14 -3.42
CA ASP A 251 9.71 15.81 -4.27
C ASP A 251 9.62 16.77 -5.48
N TRP A 252 9.88 18.06 -5.29
CA TRP A 252 9.96 19.05 -6.38
C TRP A 252 11.10 18.74 -7.36
N SER A 253 12.28 18.36 -6.85
CA SER A 253 13.43 17.99 -7.69
C SER A 253 13.14 16.74 -8.53
N GLU A 254 12.49 15.73 -7.93
CA GLU A 254 12.18 14.46 -8.58
C GLU A 254 11.02 14.58 -9.58
N SER A 255 10.00 15.39 -9.28
CA SER A 255 8.80 15.52 -10.11
C SER A 255 8.90 16.59 -11.21
N MET A 256 9.68 17.66 -11.01
CA MET A 256 9.72 18.80 -11.94
C MET A 256 11.04 18.90 -12.71
N ILE A 257 12.18 18.76 -12.03
CA ILE A 257 13.50 19.00 -12.63
C ILE A 257 13.97 17.79 -13.42
N LEU A 258 14.01 16.60 -12.81
CA LEU A 258 14.55 15.39 -13.45
C LEU A 258 13.84 15.04 -14.78
N PRO A 259 12.49 15.08 -14.88
CA PRO A 259 11.82 14.75 -16.14
C PRO A 259 12.10 15.76 -17.25
N GLN A 260 12.17 17.06 -16.94
CA GLN A 260 12.46 18.11 -17.92
C GLN A 260 13.92 18.09 -18.39
N MET A 261 14.84 17.78 -17.48
CA MET A 261 16.25 17.58 -17.82
C MET A 261 16.44 16.34 -18.69
N ALA A 262 15.84 15.19 -18.33
CA ALA A 262 15.89 13.98 -19.13
C ALA A 262 15.28 14.18 -20.53
N LYS A 263 14.20 14.97 -20.64
CA LYS A 263 13.59 15.37 -21.91
C LYS A 263 14.52 16.28 -22.74
N SER A 264 15.30 17.14 -22.09
CA SER A 264 16.26 18.03 -22.76
C SER A 264 17.50 17.26 -23.23
N ILE A 265 18.08 16.42 -22.38
CA ILE A 265 19.23 15.56 -22.72
C ILE A 265 18.87 14.58 -23.83
N SER A 266 17.66 14.02 -23.83
CA SER A 266 17.21 13.11 -24.88
C SER A 266 17.00 13.76 -26.25
N ARG A 267 16.79 15.08 -26.30
CA ARG A 267 16.76 15.85 -27.56
C ARG A 267 18.16 16.19 -28.07
N VAL A 268 19.12 16.41 -27.19
CA VAL A 268 20.47 16.91 -27.54
C VAL A 268 21.45 15.77 -27.78
N VAL A 269 21.29 14.62 -27.12
CA VAL A 269 22.23 13.48 -27.20
C VAL A 269 21.60 12.32 -27.98
N PRO A 270 21.93 12.14 -29.27
CA PRO A 270 21.37 11.08 -30.12
C PRO A 270 21.96 9.70 -29.81
N ILE A 271 23.16 9.63 -29.24
CA ILE A 271 23.84 8.37 -28.91
C ILE A 271 23.29 7.83 -27.60
N SER A 272 22.60 6.68 -27.67
CA SER A 272 21.93 6.06 -26.52
C SER A 272 22.88 5.79 -25.36
N GLY A 273 24.08 5.24 -25.60
CA GLY A 273 25.04 4.92 -24.54
C GLY A 273 25.52 6.15 -23.75
N VAL A 274 25.78 7.27 -24.42
CA VAL A 274 26.20 8.52 -23.78
C VAL A 274 25.01 9.20 -23.08
N ARG A 275 23.85 9.21 -23.74
CA ARG A 275 22.61 9.77 -23.19
C ARG A 275 22.25 9.12 -21.85
N TYR A 276 22.21 7.79 -21.80
CA TYR A 276 21.85 7.09 -20.57
C TYR A 276 22.91 7.25 -19.48
N ARG A 277 24.20 7.28 -19.84
CA ARG A 277 25.28 7.53 -18.86
C ARG A 277 25.13 8.90 -18.19
N ILE A 278 24.85 9.97 -18.96
CA ILE A 278 24.66 11.31 -18.40
C ILE A 278 23.40 11.38 -17.52
N ILE A 279 22.30 10.78 -17.96
CA ILE A 279 21.05 10.74 -17.17
C ILE A 279 21.27 9.97 -15.85
N ASP A 280 21.99 8.85 -15.90
CA ASP A 280 22.30 8.05 -14.71
C ASP A 280 23.23 8.83 -13.76
N GLU A 281 24.30 9.48 -14.25
CA GLU A 281 25.21 10.29 -13.42
C GLU A 281 24.52 11.47 -12.73
N VAL A 282 23.68 12.21 -13.48
CA VAL A 282 22.91 13.34 -12.93
C VAL A 282 21.86 12.85 -11.93
N SER A 283 21.18 11.73 -12.21
CA SER A 283 20.22 11.15 -11.28
C SER A 283 20.90 10.68 -9.99
N GLU A 284 22.07 10.04 -10.09
CA GLU A 284 22.86 9.61 -8.93
C GLU A 284 23.36 10.80 -8.11
N MET A 285 23.84 11.87 -8.76
CA MET A 285 24.25 13.09 -8.07
C MET A 285 23.08 13.77 -7.34
N THR A 286 21.92 13.85 -7.99
CA THR A 286 20.71 14.45 -7.42
C THR A 286 20.21 13.63 -6.23
N GLN A 287 20.10 12.31 -6.39
CA GLN A 287 19.72 11.41 -5.30
C GLN A 287 20.74 11.46 -4.15
N GLY A 288 22.04 11.46 -4.45
CA GLY A 288 23.10 11.53 -3.45
C GLY A 288 23.10 12.83 -2.65
N MET A 289 22.84 13.97 -3.30
CA MET A 289 22.79 15.28 -2.64
C MET A 289 21.51 15.46 -1.82
N VAL A 290 20.36 15.03 -2.35
CA VAL A 290 19.06 15.20 -1.68
C VAL A 290 18.88 14.21 -0.53
N ASN A 291 19.22 12.93 -0.73
CA ASN A 291 18.98 11.89 0.27
C ASN A 291 20.01 11.90 1.42
N ASN A 292 21.26 12.36 1.22
CA ASN A 292 22.27 12.35 2.29
C ASN A 292 22.41 13.68 3.06
N ARG A 293 21.97 14.82 2.50
CA ARG A 293 22.11 16.13 3.16
C ARG A 293 20.81 16.72 3.70
N LEU A 294 19.66 16.36 3.11
CA LEU A 294 18.39 17.05 3.41
C LEU A 294 17.39 16.17 4.18
N VAL A 295 17.39 14.85 4.00
CA VAL A 295 16.43 13.93 4.62
C VAL A 295 17.14 12.90 5.50
N ASN A 296 17.54 13.31 6.70
CA ASN A 296 18.22 12.43 7.66
C ASN A 296 17.29 11.94 8.79
N SER A 297 16.07 12.47 8.86
CA SER A 297 15.07 12.15 9.89
C SER A 297 13.63 12.23 9.35
N GLY A 298 12.70 11.53 10.01
CA GLY A 298 11.27 11.55 9.68
C GLY A 298 10.41 10.85 10.75
N CYS A 299 9.09 10.84 10.57
CA CYS A 299 8.16 9.95 11.31
C CYS A 299 7.25 9.22 10.30
N ASN A 300 6.53 8.18 10.74
CA ASN A 300 5.74 7.38 9.80
C ASN A 300 4.64 8.23 9.17
N SER A 301 3.92 9.02 9.97
CA SER A 301 2.88 9.91 9.46
C SER A 301 3.40 10.88 8.40
N THR A 302 4.54 11.55 8.62
CA THR A 302 5.07 12.51 7.63
C THR A 302 5.55 11.84 6.34
N ALA A 303 6.23 10.70 6.44
CA ALA A 303 6.64 9.93 5.26
C ALA A 303 5.42 9.47 4.45
N GLN A 304 4.36 9.04 5.12
CA GLN A 304 3.13 8.54 4.50
C GLN A 304 2.27 9.65 3.89
N ILE A 305 2.14 10.80 4.57
CA ILE A 305 1.39 11.96 4.07
C ILE A 305 2.03 12.49 2.78
N ASN A 306 3.36 12.53 2.69
CA ASN A 306 4.04 12.97 1.46
C ASN A 306 3.74 12.01 0.29
N HIS A 307 3.82 10.69 0.51
CA HIS A 307 3.41 9.69 -0.49
C HIS A 307 1.93 9.80 -0.89
N SER A 308 1.06 10.35 -0.04
CA SER A 308 -0.35 10.56 -0.38
C SER A 308 -0.55 11.73 -1.36
N LYS A 309 0.30 12.77 -1.30
CA LYS A 309 0.17 13.98 -2.13
C LYS A 309 0.64 13.80 -3.59
N ASP A 310 1.50 12.83 -3.85
CA ASP A 310 1.92 12.43 -5.21
C ASP A 310 0.77 11.86 -6.07
N LYS A 311 -0.40 11.57 -5.48
CA LYS A 311 -1.58 11.03 -6.17
C LYS A 311 -2.24 11.99 -7.17
N THR A 312 -1.88 13.27 -7.20
CA THR A 312 -2.44 14.17 -8.22
C THR A 312 -1.90 13.90 -9.63
N ASN A 313 -0.90 13.02 -9.80
CA ASN A 313 -0.35 12.66 -11.11
C ASN A 313 -0.23 11.15 -11.43
N SER A 314 -0.73 10.25 -10.58
CA SER A 314 -0.67 8.82 -10.88
C SER A 314 -1.92 8.36 -11.62
N GLY A 315 -1.94 8.52 -12.95
CA GLY A 315 -2.78 7.71 -13.81
C GLY A 315 -2.58 6.22 -13.47
N GLY A 316 -3.68 5.50 -13.29
CA GLY A 316 -3.65 4.11 -12.86
C GLY A 316 -2.71 3.28 -13.74
N LEU A 317 -1.67 2.69 -13.13
CA LEU A 317 -0.89 1.63 -13.72
C LEU A 317 -1.80 0.39 -13.83
N HIS A 318 -2.56 0.34 -14.93
CA HIS A 318 -3.17 -0.89 -15.40
C HIS A 318 -2.03 -1.83 -15.83
N TYR A 319 -1.71 -2.80 -14.98
CA TYR A 319 -1.00 -3.98 -15.45
C TYR A 319 -1.97 -4.75 -16.35
N SER A 320 -1.83 -4.55 -17.66
CA SER A 320 -2.44 -5.41 -18.67
C SER A 320 -1.73 -6.77 -18.59
N THR A 321 -2.43 -7.77 -18.06
CA THR A 321 -2.15 -9.18 -18.36
C THR A 321 -2.86 -9.60 -19.64
#